data_AF-A0A3C1FZ68-F1
#
_entry.id   AF-A0A3C1FZ68-F1
#
_cell.length_a   1.000
_cell.length_b   1.000
_cell.length_c   1.000
_cell.angle_alpha   90.00
_cell.angle_beta   90.00
_cell.angle_gamma   90.00
#
_symmetry.space_group_name_H-M   'P 1'
#
loop_
_entity.id
_entity.type
_entity.pdbx_description
1 polymer ?
#
loop_
_entity_poly.entity_id
_entity_poly.type
_entity_poly.pdbx_seq_one_letter_code
_entity_poly.pdbx_strand_id
1 'polypeptide(L)'
;MKIYDGEKQVASHPRSFQRRAQIINPLHRSYCKLSVKAKMQRIHTVIKDLHPAISDFLVKNQTCGEDPQKTAYEIFRLLKTHSRGMLISIASECLTKKSPRLRTFLSYLRMEPVETETVQPQNGELLNISYNPRGLEEYDE
;
A
#
# COMPACT_ATOMS: atom_id res chain seq x y z
N MET A 1 42.99 12.86 28.12
CA MET A 1 43.41 13.89 29.07
C MET A 1 43.67 13.20 30.39
N LYS A 2 44.87 13.36 30.95
CA LYS A 2 45.25 12.76 32.24
C LYS A 2 45.20 13.87 33.28
N ILE A 3 44.59 13.59 34.42
CA ILE A 3 44.48 14.49 35.57
C ILE A 3 45.36 13.92 36.67
N TYR A 4 46.21 14.80 37.22
CA TYR A 4 47.13 14.47 38.30
C TYR A 4 46.79 15.32 39.51
N ASP A 5 47.01 14.74 40.69
CA ASP A 5 47.03 15.44 41.97
C ASP A 5 48.44 15.23 42.54
N GLY A 6 49.27 16.28 42.44
CA GLY A 6 50.72 16.16 42.60
C GLY A 6 51.35 15.19 41.59
N GLU A 7 52.12 14.21 42.10
CA GLU A 7 52.77 13.17 41.28
C GLU A 7 51.86 11.97 40.99
N LYS A 8 50.70 11.87 41.65
CA LYS A 8 49.81 10.71 41.52
C LYS A 8 48.78 10.96 40.42
N GLN A 9 48.72 10.06 39.44
CA GLN A 9 47.66 10.09 38.43
C GLN A 9 46.33 9.67 39.06
N VAL A 10 45.38 10.59 39.18
CA VAL A 10 44.09 10.33 39.83
C VAL A 10 43.02 9.90 38.84
N ALA A 11 43.09 10.37 37.59
CA ALA A 11 42.18 9.93 36.55
C ALA A 11 42.81 10.02 35.16
N SER A 12 42.47 9.06 34.30
CA SER A 12 42.61 9.21 32.84
C SER A 12 41.23 9.14 32.21
N HIS A 13 40.85 10.21 31.52
CA HIS A 13 39.72 10.14 30.60
C HIS A 13 40.24 10.20 29.17
N PRO A 14 39.83 9.32 28.25
CA PRO A 14 40.09 9.52 26.84
C PRO A 14 39.55 10.90 26.46
N ARG A 15 40.32 11.72 25.72
CA ARG A 15 39.77 12.97 25.20
C ARG A 15 38.64 12.57 24.25
N SER A 16 37.40 12.88 24.60
CA SER A 16 36.31 12.78 23.64
C SER A 16 36.52 13.88 22.60
N PHE A 17 37.11 13.52 21.46
CA PHE A 17 37.27 14.42 20.31
C PHE A 17 35.93 14.77 19.65
N GLN A 18 34.86 14.11 20.09
CA GLN A 18 33.48 14.30 19.65
C GLN A 18 32.82 15.55 20.25
N ARG A 19 33.53 16.69 20.25
CA ARG A 19 32.93 17.98 20.62
C ARG A 19 31.84 18.28 19.58
N ARG A 20 30.57 18.31 20.01
CA ARG A 20 29.33 18.41 19.19
C ARG A 20 28.83 17.12 18.53
N ALA A 21 29.35 15.94 18.85
CA ALA A 21 28.71 14.72 18.36
C ALA A 21 27.33 14.55 19.03
N GLN A 22 26.29 14.38 18.22
CA GLN A 22 24.96 14.09 18.70
C GLN A 22 24.89 12.62 19.10
N ILE A 23 24.99 12.35 20.41
CA ILE A 23 24.73 11.02 20.97
C ILE A 23 23.21 10.89 21.12
N ILE A 24 22.57 10.28 20.14
CA ILE A 24 21.12 10.02 20.18
C ILE A 24 20.92 8.70 20.91
N ASN A 25 20.40 8.77 22.14
CA ASN A 25 20.02 7.59 22.90
C ASN A 25 18.90 6.83 22.15
N PRO A 26 19.05 5.52 21.86
CA PRO A 26 18.05 4.75 21.13
C PRO A 26 16.67 4.72 21.80
N LEU A 27 16.60 4.91 23.13
CA LEU A 27 15.35 5.01 23.89
C LEU A 27 14.66 6.39 23.74
N HIS A 28 15.42 7.43 23.41
CA HIS A 28 14.90 8.77 23.05
C HIS A 28 14.50 8.88 21.57
N ARG A 29 14.50 7.76 20.85
CA ARG A 29 13.84 7.64 19.54
C ARG A 29 12.31 7.67 19.68
N SER A 30 11.78 8.41 20.65
CA SER A 30 10.37 8.69 20.78
C SER A 30 9.95 9.63 19.66
N TYR A 31 9.45 9.04 18.57
CA TYR A 31 8.34 9.40 17.68
C TYR A 31 7.94 10.87 17.37
N CYS A 32 8.33 11.90 18.12
CA CYS A 32 7.61 13.17 18.12
C CYS A 32 8.15 14.24 17.15
N LYS A 33 9.34 14.11 16.56
CA LYS A 33 9.82 15.08 15.53
C LYS A 33 10.69 14.43 14.45
N LEU A 34 10.17 13.41 13.75
CA LEU A 34 10.81 12.98 12.51
C LEU A 34 10.75 14.12 11.50
N SER A 35 11.87 14.38 10.82
CA SER A 35 11.86 15.27 9.65
C SER A 35 10.88 14.73 8.60
N VAL A 36 10.33 15.61 7.76
CA VAL A 36 9.42 15.20 6.68
C VAL A 36 10.05 14.09 5.82
N LYS A 37 11.34 14.22 5.49
CA LYS A 37 12.10 13.20 4.75
C LYS A 37 12.16 11.87 5.50
N ALA A 38 12.47 11.89 6.80
CA ALA A 38 12.52 10.66 7.60
C ALA A 38 11.14 10.01 7.76
N LYS A 39 10.07 10.81 7.84
CA LYS A 39 8.68 10.32 7.84
C LYS A 39 8.32 9.64 6.52
N MET A 40 8.64 10.27 5.38
CA MET A 40 8.39 9.69 4.06
C MET A 40 9.16 8.39 3.85
N GLN A 41 10.44 8.35 4.23
CA GLN A 41 11.24 7.14 4.17
C GLN A 41 10.63 6.02 5.02
N ARG A 42 10.20 6.34 6.24
CA ARG A 42 9.56 5.35 7.12
C ARG A 42 8.28 4.79 6.53
N ILE A 43 7.43 5.66 5.97
CA ILE A 43 6.18 5.23 5.32
C ILE A 43 6.50 4.31 4.13
N HIS A 44 7.47 4.71 3.29
CA HIS A 44 7.91 3.89 2.18
C HIS A 44 8.40 2.50 2.63
N THR A 45 9.25 2.43 3.66
CA THR A 45 9.72 1.14 4.22
C THR A 45 8.55 0.28 4.71
N VAL A 46 7.64 0.85 5.52
CA VAL A 46 6.49 0.11 6.05
C VAL A 46 5.58 -0.41 4.95
N ILE A 47 5.32 0.37 3.91
CA ILE A 47 4.46 -0.03 2.79
C ILE A 47 5.15 -1.07 1.91
N LYS A 48 6.45 -0.91 1.65
CA LYS A 48 7.24 -1.92 0.92
C LYS A 48 7.21 -3.26 1.65
N ASP A 49 7.37 -3.26 2.96
CA ASP A 49 7.39 -4.47 3.78
C ASP A 49 5.98 -5.02 4.09
N LEU A 50 4.92 -4.35 3.63
CA LEU A 50 3.54 -4.74 3.90
C LEU A 50 3.16 -6.07 3.24
N HIS A 51 3.61 -6.29 2.00
CA HIS A 51 3.33 -7.49 1.22
C HIS A 51 4.25 -7.57 -0.02
N PRO A 52 4.67 -8.77 -0.47
CA PRO A 52 5.52 -8.92 -1.67
C PRO A 52 4.92 -8.25 -2.92
N ALA A 53 3.63 -8.42 -3.17
CA ALA A 53 2.96 -7.76 -4.31
C ALA A 53 3.03 -6.23 -4.26
N ILE A 54 3.00 -5.62 -3.07
CA ILE A 54 3.13 -4.17 -2.92
C ILE A 54 4.58 -3.75 -3.17
N SER A 55 5.56 -4.50 -2.65
CA SER A 55 6.98 -4.29 -2.94
C SER A 55 7.25 -4.34 -4.44
N ASP A 56 6.78 -5.38 -5.12
CA ASP A 56 6.97 -5.55 -6.56
C ASP A 56 6.27 -4.45 -7.36
N PHE A 57 5.06 -4.05 -6.93
CA PHE A 57 4.36 -2.92 -7.51
C PHE A 57 5.18 -1.65 -7.42
N LEU A 58 5.75 -1.31 -6.26
CA LEU A 58 6.57 -0.10 -6.08
C LEU A 58 7.85 -0.15 -6.93
N VAL A 59 8.51 -1.30 -7.03
CA VAL A 59 9.70 -1.46 -7.89
C VAL A 59 9.35 -1.23 -9.35
N LYS A 60 8.26 -1.85 -9.86
CA LYS A 60 7.88 -1.65 -11.26
C LYS A 60 7.29 -0.25 -11.51
N ASN A 61 6.63 0.35 -10.52
CA ASN A 61 6.18 1.73 -10.56
C ASN A 61 7.34 2.70 -10.80
N GLN A 62 8.48 2.47 -10.13
CA GLN A 62 9.71 3.21 -10.38
C GLN A 62 10.18 3.09 -11.83
N THR A 63 10.13 1.88 -12.40
CA THR A 63 10.52 1.65 -13.80
C THR A 63 9.60 2.35 -14.80
N CYS A 64 8.37 2.68 -14.40
CA CYS A 64 7.44 3.49 -15.19
C CYS A 64 7.65 5.02 -15.03
N GLY A 65 8.68 5.45 -14.29
CA GLY A 65 9.03 6.86 -14.08
C GLY A 65 8.27 7.55 -12.94
N GLU A 66 7.53 6.81 -12.12
CA GLU A 66 6.86 7.35 -10.93
C GLU A 66 7.79 7.33 -9.71
N ASP A 67 7.51 8.17 -8.71
CA ASP A 67 8.28 8.25 -7.46
C ASP A 67 7.71 7.25 -6.44
N PRO A 68 8.46 6.17 -6.11
CA PRO A 68 7.96 5.12 -5.21
C PRO A 68 7.64 5.63 -3.81
N GLN A 69 8.31 6.68 -3.32
CA GLN A 69 8.04 7.24 -2.00
C GLN A 69 6.69 7.95 -1.96
N LYS A 70 6.34 8.69 -3.03
CA LYS A 70 5.02 9.32 -3.18
C LYS A 70 3.94 8.26 -3.37
N THR A 71 4.17 7.28 -4.23
CA THR A 71 3.22 6.18 -4.46
C THR A 71 2.95 5.41 -3.17
N ALA A 72 3.99 5.07 -2.39
CA ALA A 72 3.83 4.42 -1.10
C ALA A 72 3.05 5.28 -0.10
N TYR A 73 3.25 6.60 -0.10
CA TYR A 73 2.48 7.52 0.74
C TYR A 73 0.99 7.54 0.39
N GLU A 74 0.64 7.52 -0.90
CA GLU A 74 -0.75 7.44 -1.33
C GLU A 74 -1.39 6.10 -0.91
N ILE A 75 -0.70 4.98 -1.08
CA ILE A 75 -1.15 3.67 -0.58
C ILE A 75 -1.35 3.71 0.95
N PHE A 76 -0.42 4.32 1.68
CA PHE A 76 -0.53 4.49 3.14
C PHE A 76 -1.75 5.32 3.53
N ARG A 77 -2.09 6.36 2.77
CA ARG A 77 -3.29 7.17 3.00
C ARG A 77 -4.57 6.36 2.77
N LEU A 78 -4.59 5.50 1.75
CA LEU A 78 -5.73 4.64 1.42
C LEU A 78 -6.03 3.60 2.50
N LEU A 79 -5.03 3.14 3.26
CA LEU A 79 -5.23 2.22 4.39
C LEU A 79 -6.13 2.79 5.50
N LYS A 80 -6.38 4.10 5.53
CA LYS A 80 -7.33 4.72 6.47
C LYS A 80 -8.78 4.43 6.14
N THR A 81 -9.07 4.15 4.87
CA THR A 81 -10.43 4.01 4.34
C THR A 81 -10.68 2.65 3.69
N HIS A 82 -9.63 1.93 3.31
CA HIS A 82 -9.70 0.66 2.59
C HIS A 82 -8.98 -0.43 3.37
N SER A 83 -9.47 -1.67 3.26
CA SER A 83 -8.84 -2.80 3.92
C SER A 83 -7.48 -3.11 3.30
N ARG A 84 -6.56 -3.63 4.11
CA ARG A 84 -5.23 -4.09 3.65
C ARG A 84 -5.36 -5.12 2.52
N GLY A 85 -6.29 -6.07 2.65
CA GLY A 85 -6.50 -7.13 1.66
C GLY A 85 -6.88 -6.57 0.30
N MET A 86 -7.78 -5.59 0.26
CA MET A 86 -8.22 -4.94 -0.98
C MET A 86 -7.06 -4.26 -1.72
N LEU A 87 -6.22 -3.49 -1.00
CA LEU A 87 -5.07 -2.82 -1.61
C LEU A 87 -4.03 -3.82 -2.16
N ILE A 88 -3.83 -4.95 -1.48
CA ILE A 88 -2.95 -6.03 -1.95
C ILE A 88 -3.51 -6.68 -3.22
N SER A 89 -4.82 -6.95 -3.26
CA SER A 89 -5.48 -7.50 -4.45
C SER A 89 -5.34 -6.58 -5.65
N ILE A 90 -5.59 -5.28 -5.47
CA ILE A 90 -5.43 -4.28 -6.54
C ILE A 90 -3.98 -4.17 -7.01
N ALA A 91 -3.01 -4.18 -6.10
CA ALA A 91 -1.59 -4.18 -6.47
C ALA A 91 -1.25 -5.40 -7.33
N SER A 92 -1.74 -6.57 -6.94
CA SER A 92 -1.56 -7.82 -7.68
C SER A 92 -2.19 -7.74 -9.06
N GLU A 93 -3.40 -7.18 -9.18
CA GLU A 93 -4.08 -6.99 -10.46
C GLU A 93 -3.35 -5.99 -11.38
N CYS A 94 -2.80 -4.90 -10.82
CA CYS A 94 -1.97 -3.98 -11.58
C CYS A 94 -0.71 -4.67 -12.13
N LEU A 95 -0.12 -5.58 -11.36
CA LEU A 95 1.04 -6.36 -11.76
C LEU A 95 0.71 -7.38 -12.84
N THR A 96 -0.41 -8.10 -12.74
CA THR A 96 -0.84 -9.08 -13.76
C THR A 96 -1.11 -8.39 -15.09
N LYS A 97 -1.76 -7.22 -15.07
CA LYS A 97 -2.05 -6.41 -16.26
C LYS A 97 -0.87 -5.57 -16.76
N LYS A 98 0.31 -5.71 -16.16
CA LYS A 98 1.55 -4.99 -16.52
C LYS A 98 1.40 -3.47 -16.54
N SER A 99 0.51 -2.92 -15.69
CA SER A 99 0.29 -1.47 -15.55
C SER A 99 0.47 -1.03 -14.10
N PRO A 100 1.73 -1.02 -13.58
CA PRO A 100 2.04 -0.66 -12.21
C PRO A 100 2.12 0.86 -12.02
N ARG A 101 1.11 1.60 -12.47
CA ARG A 101 1.01 3.07 -12.33
C ARG A 101 0.03 3.42 -11.23
N LEU A 102 0.30 4.46 -10.46
CA LEU A 102 -0.59 4.91 -9.38
C LEU A 102 -1.98 5.26 -9.92
N ARG A 103 -2.06 5.88 -11.11
CA ARG A 103 -3.35 6.20 -11.74
C ARG A 103 -4.20 4.94 -11.99
N THR A 104 -3.58 3.85 -12.44
CA THR A 104 -4.25 2.57 -12.67
C THR A 104 -4.67 1.91 -11.36
N PHE A 105 -3.81 1.97 -10.35
CA PHE A 105 -4.14 1.49 -9.01
C PHE A 105 -5.39 2.20 -8.46
N LEU A 106 -5.45 3.53 -8.58
CA LEU A 106 -6.58 4.33 -8.13
C LEU A 106 -7.85 4.11 -8.97
N SER A 107 -7.72 3.81 -10.27
CA SER A 107 -8.89 3.48 -11.08
C SER A 107 -9.54 2.18 -10.62
N TYR A 108 -8.76 1.12 -10.33
CA TYR A 108 -9.31 -0.13 -9.81
C TYR A 108 -10.01 0.02 -8.47
N LEU A 109 -9.49 0.89 -7.61
CA LEU A 109 -10.08 1.17 -6.31
C LEU A 109 -11.43 1.90 -6.40
N ARG A 110 -11.69 2.60 -7.52
CA ARG A 110 -12.95 3.30 -7.80
C ARG A 110 -13.90 2.49 -8.67
N MET A 111 -13.49 1.34 -9.17
CA MET A 111 -14.41 0.47 -9.89
C MET A 111 -15.43 -0.04 -8.87
N GLU A 112 -16.70 0.29 -9.08
CA GLU A 112 -17.79 -0.44 -8.44
C GLU A 112 -17.58 -1.93 -8.74
N PRO A 113 -17.88 -2.84 -7.80
CA PRO A 113 -17.91 -4.24 -8.13
C PRO A 113 -18.80 -4.38 -9.35
N VAL A 114 -18.21 -4.84 -10.46
CA VAL A 114 -19.01 -5.31 -11.59
C VAL A 114 -19.80 -6.46 -11.00
N GLU A 115 -21.05 -6.21 -10.61
CA GLU A 115 -21.99 -7.28 -10.41
C GLU A 115 -21.89 -8.10 -11.68
N THR A 116 -21.34 -9.30 -11.56
CA THR A 116 -21.33 -10.23 -12.67
C THR A 116 -22.79 -10.38 -13.04
N GLU A 117 -23.19 -9.83 -14.21
CA GLU A 117 -24.54 -10.02 -14.73
C GLU A 117 -24.82 -11.52 -14.61
N THR A 118 -25.79 -11.88 -13.76
CA THR A 118 -26.15 -13.28 -13.59
C THR A 118 -26.87 -13.70 -14.85
N VAL A 119 -26.11 -14.08 -15.88
CA VAL A 119 -26.67 -14.56 -17.14
C VAL A 119 -27.01 -16.02 -16.96
N GLN A 120 -28.18 -16.28 -16.36
CA GLN A 120 -29.06 -17.46 -16.52
C GLN A 120 -30.41 -17.08 -15.90
N PRO A 121 -31.53 -17.68 -16.33
CA PRO A 121 -32.83 -17.37 -15.73
C PRO A 121 -32.76 -17.62 -14.21
N GLN A 122 -32.87 -16.54 -13.42
CA GLN A 122 -32.87 -16.63 -11.95
C GLN A 122 -34.09 -17.42 -11.45
N ASN A 123 -35.16 -17.45 -12.24
CA ASN A 123 -36.31 -18.30 -11.99
C ASN A 123 -36.21 -19.57 -12.85
N GLY A 124 -35.86 -20.70 -12.21
CA GLY A 124 -35.79 -22.00 -12.87
C GLY A 124 -37.13 -22.49 -13.44
N GLU A 125 -38.27 -21.96 -12.96
CA GLU A 125 -39.59 -22.31 -13.47
C GLU A 125 -39.83 -21.80 -14.90
N LEU A 126 -39.11 -20.74 -15.32
CA LEU A 126 -39.19 -20.20 -16.69
C LEU A 126 -38.62 -21.16 -17.74
N LEU A 127 -37.78 -22.12 -17.33
CA LEU A 127 -37.29 -23.19 -18.21
C LEU A 127 -38.36 -24.27 -18.47
N ASN A 128 -39.43 -24.28 -17.67
CA ASN A 128 -40.49 -25.30 -17.71
C ASN A 128 -41.83 -24.77 -18.24
N ILE A 129 -41.87 -23.56 -18.82
CA ILE A 129 -43.11 -23.05 -19.42
C ILE A 129 -43.49 -23.91 -20.64
N SER A 130 -44.71 -24.43 -20.62
CA SER A 130 -45.30 -25.11 -21.77
C SER A 130 -46.18 -24.11 -22.53
N TYR A 131 -45.87 -23.91 -23.81
CA TYR A 131 -46.65 -23.06 -24.68
C TYR A 131 -47.73 -23.88 -25.36
N ASN A 132 -48.99 -23.50 -25.16
CA ASN A 132 -50.09 -24.03 -25.96
C ASN A 132 -50.20 -23.20 -27.25
N PRO A 133 -50.05 -23.81 -28.43
CA PRO A 133 -50.19 -23.10 -29.69
C PRO A 133 -51.62 -22.54 -29.82
N ARG A 134 -51.72 -21.27 -30.16
CA ARG A 134 -53.00 -20.62 -30.46
C ARG A 134 -53.48 -21.06 -31.85
N GLY A 135 -54.80 -21.19 -31.98
CA GLY A 135 -55.44 -21.38 -33.28
C GLY A 135 -55.16 -20.18 -34.17
N LEU A 136 -55.04 -20.43 -35.48
CA LEU A 136 -54.77 -19.37 -36.46
C LEU A 136 -55.89 -18.32 -36.47
N GLU A 137 -57.09 -18.72 -36.05
CA GLU A 137 -58.31 -17.93 -36.00
C GLU A 137 -58.26 -16.80 -34.95
N GLU A 138 -57.34 -16.85 -33.98
CA GLU A 138 -57.17 -15.80 -32.95
C GLU A 138 -56.38 -14.57 -33.45
N TYR A 139 -55.84 -14.60 -34.67
CA TYR A 139 -55.00 -13.54 -35.23
C TYR A 139 -55.75 -12.58 -36.19
N ASP A 140 -57.05 -12.81 -36.40
CA ASP A 140 -57.90 -12.06 -37.35
C ASP A 140 -58.74 -10.94 -36.70
N GLU A 141 -58.53 -10.63 -35.41
CA GLU A 141 -59.01 -9.41 -34.72
C GLU A 141 -57.91 -8.33 -34.66
#